data_AF-A0A6J7HJK5-F1
#
_entry.id   AF-A0A6J7HJK5-F1
#
_cell.length_a   1.000
_cell.length_b   1.000
_cell.length_c   1.000
_cell.angle_alpha   90.00
_cell.angle_beta   90.00
_cell.angle_gamma   90.00
#
_symmetry.space_group_name_H-M   'P 1'
#
loop_
_entity.id
_entity.type
_entity.pdbx_description
1 polymer ?
#
loop_
_entity_poly.entity_id
_entity_poly.type
_entity_poly.pdbx_seq_one_letter_code
_entity_poly.pdbx_strand_id
1 'polypeptide(L)'
;MNAVVGILAHVWWSEPEAEIPVLTRGPADLLVPILEGLGLSPSSGLWTDAAHTLGVARSPAGLFVGWLDVGWLTADEPFTEMRDITHLVERPSPEPLAHELGIALAEAARSRVEHLRGCDRCDERFVPGQMFGAACCHSCAVRDGDACG
;
A
#
# COMPACT_ATOMS: atom_id res chain seq x y z
N MET A 1 -39.71 -16.37 -22.74
CA MET A 1 -38.46 -17.06 -22.38
C MET A 1 -37.32 -16.20 -22.92
N ASN A 2 -36.79 -15.31 -22.09
CA ASN A 2 -35.73 -14.38 -22.48
C ASN A 2 -34.40 -14.91 -21.94
N ALA A 3 -33.48 -15.21 -22.84
CA ALA A 3 -32.09 -15.47 -22.50
C ALA A 3 -31.43 -14.12 -22.16
N VAL A 4 -31.05 -13.93 -20.90
CA VAL A 4 -30.15 -12.85 -20.49
C VAL A 4 -28.74 -13.42 -20.57
N VAL A 5 -28.02 -13.05 -21.63
CA VAL A 5 -26.58 -13.30 -21.76
C VAL A 5 -25.88 -12.31 -20.82
N GLY A 6 -25.44 -12.81 -19.67
CA GLY A 6 -24.57 -12.06 -18.76
C GLY A 6 -23.18 -11.94 -19.36
N ILE A 7 -22.80 -10.74 -19.78
CA ILE A 7 -21.43 -10.40 -20.13
C ILE A 7 -20.67 -10.23 -18.80
N LEU A 8 -19.93 -11.27 -18.41
CA LEU A 8 -18.88 -11.16 -17.41
C LEU A 8 -17.72 -10.38 -18.04
N ALA A 9 -17.64 -9.09 -17.78
CA ALA A 9 -16.45 -8.30 -18.09
C ALA A 9 -15.38 -8.65 -17.06
N HIS A 10 -14.62 -9.71 -17.34
CA HIS A 10 -13.32 -9.92 -16.73
C HIS A 10 -12.37 -8.83 -17.25
N VAL A 11 -12.10 -7.82 -16.44
CA VAL A 11 -11.02 -6.86 -16.70
C VAL A 11 -9.72 -7.57 -16.35
N TRP A 12 -9.18 -8.30 -17.34
CA TRP A 12 -7.79 -8.70 -17.37
C TRP A 12 -6.94 -7.45 -17.58
N TRP A 13 -6.17 -7.04 -16.56
CA TRP A 13 -5.05 -6.13 -16.77
C TRP A 13 -3.87 -6.94 -17.31
N SER A 14 -3.84 -7.15 -18.62
CA SER A 14 -2.58 -7.48 -19.29
C SER A 14 -1.74 -6.22 -19.28
N GLU A 15 -0.58 -6.23 -18.63
CA GLU A 15 0.40 -5.15 -18.76
C GLU A 15 0.69 -4.94 -20.25
N PRO A 16 0.40 -3.78 -20.85
CA PRO A 16 1.16 -3.42 -22.02
C PRO A 16 2.60 -3.24 -21.52
N GLU A 17 3.58 -3.77 -22.26
CA GLU A 17 4.97 -3.31 -22.25
C GLU A 17 5.00 -1.83 -22.66
N ALA A 18 4.39 -0.97 -21.85
CA ALA A 18 4.56 0.45 -21.93
C ALA A 18 5.98 0.68 -21.47
N GLU A 19 6.87 0.88 -22.44
CA GLU A 19 8.10 1.64 -22.25
C GLU A 19 7.78 2.77 -21.29
N ILE A 20 8.20 2.64 -20.02
CA ILE A 20 7.99 3.68 -19.03
C ILE A 20 8.61 4.93 -19.65
N PRO A 21 7.83 5.98 -19.98
CA PRO A 21 8.44 7.19 -20.47
C PRO A 21 9.36 7.64 -19.34
N VAL A 22 10.68 7.58 -19.60
CA VAL A 22 11.68 8.20 -18.74
C VAL A 22 11.27 9.66 -18.66
N LEU A 23 10.61 10.01 -17.57
CA LEU A 23 10.01 11.33 -17.36
C LEU A 23 11.13 12.34 -17.54
N THR A 24 11.02 13.10 -18.63
CA THR A 24 11.88 14.22 -18.93
C THR A 24 11.92 15.16 -17.73
N ARG A 25 13.13 15.58 -17.35
CA ARG A 25 13.45 16.47 -16.22
C ARG A 25 12.49 17.68 -16.13
N GLY A 26 11.45 17.54 -15.32
CA GLY A 26 10.72 18.61 -14.63
C GLY A 26 11.07 18.57 -13.13
N PRO A 27 10.32 19.23 -12.21
CA PRO A 27 10.65 19.36 -10.77
C PRO A 27 10.73 18.05 -9.95
N ALA A 28 10.82 16.90 -10.62
CA ALA A 28 11.09 15.57 -10.08
C ALA A 28 12.36 15.46 -9.22
N ASP A 29 13.34 16.36 -9.37
CA ASP A 29 14.58 16.33 -8.57
C ASP A 29 14.39 16.83 -7.12
N LEU A 30 13.31 17.55 -6.81
CA LEU A 30 13.09 18.05 -5.43
C LEU A 30 12.35 17.04 -4.54
N LEU A 31 11.60 16.11 -5.13
CA LEU A 31 10.82 15.14 -4.37
C LEU A 31 11.70 14.06 -3.74
N VAL A 32 12.73 13.60 -4.46
CA VAL A 32 13.63 12.54 -3.98
C VAL A 32 14.30 12.92 -2.66
N PRO A 33 14.95 14.09 -2.51
CA PRO A 33 15.55 14.50 -1.24
C PRO A 33 14.53 14.65 -0.11
N ILE A 34 13.29 15.05 -0.41
CA ILE A 34 12.22 15.15 0.60
C ILE A 34 11.85 13.75 1.10
N LEU A 35 11.63 12.80 0.20
CA LEU A 35 11.27 11.42 0.54
C LEU A 35 12.39 10.73 1.33
N GLU A 36 13.64 10.88 0.89
CA GLU A 36 14.82 10.37 1.62
C GLU A 36 14.96 11.02 3.00
N GLY A 37 14.72 12.34 3.09
CA GLY A 37 14.74 13.08 4.35
C GLY A 37 13.64 12.65 5.33
N LEU A 38 12.55 12.05 4.84
CA LEU A 38 11.48 11.44 5.62
C LEU A 38 11.74 9.95 5.93
N GLY A 39 12.92 9.43 5.57
CA GLY A 39 13.32 8.04 5.82
C GLY A 39 12.67 7.03 4.87
N LEU A 40 12.19 7.48 3.71
CA LEU A 40 11.62 6.60 2.69
C LEU A 40 12.69 6.23 1.64
N SER A 41 12.54 5.05 1.05
CA SER A 41 13.39 4.53 0.00
C SER A 41 12.56 3.88 -1.12
N PRO A 42 13.02 3.90 -2.38
CA PRO A 42 12.27 3.32 -3.48
C PRO A 42 12.28 1.79 -3.40
N SER A 43 11.11 1.17 -3.55
CA SER A 43 10.89 -0.27 -3.55
C SER A 43 9.67 -0.60 -4.42
N SER A 44 9.86 -1.38 -5.49
CA SER A 44 8.78 -1.91 -6.34
C SER A 44 7.75 -0.87 -6.82
N GLY A 45 8.23 0.32 -7.25
CA GLY A 45 7.36 1.40 -7.74
C GLY A 45 6.71 2.27 -6.65
N LEU A 46 7.02 2.02 -5.38
CA LEU A 46 6.61 2.82 -4.23
C LEU A 46 7.83 3.40 -3.53
N TRP A 47 7.64 4.47 -2.76
CA TRP A 47 8.58 4.89 -1.72
C TRP A 47 8.07 4.42 -0.38
N THR A 48 8.90 3.75 0.41
CA THR A 48 8.46 3.08 1.64
C THR A 48 9.51 3.23 2.74
N ASP A 49 9.05 3.18 3.99
CA ASP A 49 9.93 3.18 5.15
C ASP A 49 10.66 1.83 5.30
N ALA A 50 11.72 1.81 6.11
CA ALA A 50 12.54 0.61 6.30
C ALA A 50 11.76 -0.60 6.83
N ALA A 51 10.64 -0.37 7.52
CA ALA A 51 9.79 -1.44 8.05
C ALA A 51 8.68 -1.88 7.06
N HIS A 52 8.62 -1.29 5.86
CA HIS A 52 7.59 -1.55 4.86
C HIS A 52 6.16 -1.40 5.42
N THR A 53 5.94 -0.36 6.23
CA THR A 53 4.66 -0.07 6.88
C THR A 53 3.91 1.12 6.28
N LEU A 54 4.62 2.04 5.64
CA LEU A 54 4.09 3.25 5.01
C LEU A 54 4.54 3.30 3.55
N GLY A 55 3.72 3.94 2.72
CA GLY A 55 3.98 4.04 1.29
C GLY A 55 3.61 5.39 0.71
N VAL A 56 4.40 5.83 -0.27
CA VAL A 56 4.10 6.96 -1.15
C VAL A 56 4.19 6.48 -2.60
N ALA A 57 3.09 6.59 -3.33
CA ALA A 57 3.06 6.38 -4.77
C ALA A 57 3.03 7.73 -5.49
N ARG A 58 3.77 7.85 -6.59
CA ARG A 58 3.74 9.04 -7.45
C ARG A 58 3.01 8.72 -8.74
N SER A 59 2.12 9.62 -9.16
CA SER A 59 1.53 9.60 -10.50
C SER A 59 1.41 11.02 -11.06
N PRO A 60 1.03 11.18 -12.35
CA PRO A 60 0.73 12.50 -12.91
C PRO A 60 -0.35 13.28 -12.15
N ALA A 61 -1.19 12.61 -11.36
CA ALA A 61 -2.22 13.24 -10.54
C ALA A 61 -1.68 13.79 -9.21
N GLY A 62 -0.46 13.42 -8.79
CA GLY A 62 0.14 13.83 -7.53
C GLY A 62 0.73 12.66 -6.73
N LEU A 63 0.82 12.84 -5.41
CA LEU A 63 1.31 11.83 -4.47
C LEU A 63 0.16 11.17 -3.73
N PHE A 64 0.26 9.87 -3.53
CA PHE A 64 -0.70 9.07 -2.78
C PHE A 64 0.04 8.48 -1.59
N VAL A 65 -0.41 8.81 -0.39
CA VAL A 65 0.25 8.48 0.87
C VAL A 65 -0.68 7.61 1.69
N GLY A 66 -0.18 6.50 2.21
CA GLY A 66 -1.00 5.59 3.02
C GLY A 66 -0.14 4.58 3.76
N TRP A 67 -0.80 3.68 4.50
CA TRP A 67 -0.12 2.56 5.15
C TRP A 67 -0.22 1.30 4.30
N LEU A 68 0.77 0.41 4.44
CA LEU A 68 0.90 -0.80 3.64
C LEU A 68 0.28 -2.00 4.35
N ASP A 69 -0.60 -2.69 3.64
CA ASP A 69 -1.26 -3.94 4.00
C ASP A 69 -0.89 -5.04 3.00
N VAL A 70 -1.31 -6.26 3.29
CA VAL A 70 -1.22 -7.39 2.37
C VAL A 70 -2.58 -7.61 1.71
N GLY A 71 -2.65 -7.37 0.41
CA GLY A 71 -3.77 -7.83 -0.42
C GLY A 71 -3.53 -9.26 -0.90
N TRP A 72 -4.60 -9.97 -1.27
CA TRP A 72 -4.53 -11.32 -1.82
C TRP A 72 -5.38 -11.41 -3.09
N LEU A 73 -4.78 -11.82 -4.21
CA LEU A 73 -5.52 -12.13 -5.44
C LEU A 73 -6.12 -13.54 -5.36
N THR A 74 -5.33 -14.46 -4.81
CA THR A 74 -5.69 -15.83 -4.46
C THR A 74 -5.07 -16.18 -3.10
N ALA A 75 -5.33 -17.37 -2.57
CA ALA A 75 -4.80 -17.79 -1.27
C ALA A 75 -3.25 -17.83 -1.21
N ASP A 76 -2.58 -17.96 -2.35
CA ASP A 76 -1.12 -18.09 -2.45
C ASP A 76 -0.45 -16.92 -3.18
N GLU A 77 -1.22 -15.90 -3.58
CA GLU A 77 -0.72 -14.75 -4.37
C GLU A 77 -0.94 -13.43 -3.61
N PRO A 78 -0.03 -13.09 -2.67
CA PRO A 78 -0.08 -11.83 -1.95
C PRO A 78 0.46 -10.68 -2.80
N PHE A 79 -0.06 -9.48 -2.57
CA PHE A 79 0.46 -8.23 -3.12
C PHE A 79 0.46 -7.12 -2.05
N THR A 80 1.26 -6.08 -2.26
CA THR A 80 1.25 -4.90 -1.39
C THR A 80 0.08 -4.00 -1.74
N GLU A 81 -0.79 -3.74 -0.77
CA GLU A 81 -1.93 -2.84 -0.92
C GLU A 81 -1.73 -1.59 -0.05
N MET A 82 -1.99 -0.41 -0.61
CA MET A 82 -1.99 0.84 0.18
C MET A 82 -3.40 1.13 0.68
N ARG A 83 -3.55 1.40 1.97
CA ARG A 83 -4.84 1.67 2.66
C ARG A 83 -4.91 3.11 3.16
N ASP A 84 -6.15 3.59 3.39
CA ASP A 84 -6.47 4.93 3.89
C ASP A 84 -5.70 6.06 3.17
N ILE A 85 -5.77 6.01 1.84
CA ILE A 85 -4.94 6.82 0.97
C ILE A 85 -5.32 8.31 1.06
N THR A 86 -4.32 9.14 1.39
CA THR A 86 -4.37 10.59 1.27
C THR A 86 -3.73 11.02 -0.05
N HIS A 87 -4.44 11.84 -0.82
CA HIS A 87 -3.93 12.39 -2.08
C HIS A 87 -3.40 13.82 -1.88
N LEU A 88 -2.13 14.03 -2.22
CA LEU A 88 -1.46 15.33 -2.19
C LEU A 88 -1.21 15.80 -3.63
N VAL A 89 -1.72 16.98 -3.97
CA VAL A 89 -1.45 17.60 -5.27
C VAL A 89 -0.03 18.18 -5.25
N GLU A 90 0.82 17.79 -6.19
CA GLU A 90 2.20 18.28 -6.28
C GLU A 90 2.18 19.80 -6.57
N ARG A 91 2.64 20.60 -5.59
CA ARG A 91 2.72 22.07 -5.69
C ARG A 91 4.14 22.50 -6.05
N PRO A 92 4.33 23.69 -6.66
CA PRO A 92 5.64 24.14 -7.13
C PRO A 92 6.65 24.46 -6.01
N SER A 93 6.22 24.55 -4.75
CA SER A 93 7.12 24.86 -3.62
C SER A 93 7.43 23.61 -2.79
N PRO A 94 8.72 23.32 -2.51
CA PRO A 94 9.14 22.11 -1.80
C PRO A 94 8.85 22.14 -0.30
N GLU A 95 8.93 23.29 0.37
CA GLU A 95 8.72 23.39 1.82
C GLU A 95 7.28 23.03 2.24
N PRO A 96 6.22 23.59 1.61
CA PRO A 96 4.85 23.17 1.89
C PRO A 96 4.62 21.69 1.60
N LEU A 97 5.23 21.16 0.52
CA LEU A 97 5.07 19.75 0.14
C LEU A 97 5.68 18.82 1.18
N ALA A 98 6.89 19.10 1.66
CA ALA A 98 7.54 18.30 2.70
C ALA A 98 6.73 18.28 3.99
N HIS A 99 6.15 19.43 4.37
CA HIS A 99 5.29 19.54 5.55
C HIS A 99 3.99 18.74 5.39
N GLU A 100 3.26 18.92 4.28
CA GLU A 100 2.02 18.18 3.99
C GLU A 100 2.28 16.67 3.92
N LEU A 101 3.39 16.25 3.33
CA LEU A 101 3.79 14.85 3.25
C LEU A 101 4.12 14.26 4.63
N GLY A 102 4.82 15.01 5.49
CA GLY A 102 5.10 14.60 6.86
C GLY A 102 3.83 14.41 7.69
N ILE A 103 2.84 15.29 7.51
CA ILE A 103 1.52 15.14 8.16
C ILE A 103 0.81 13.88 7.65
N ALA A 104 0.74 13.68 6.33
CA ALA A 104 0.06 12.53 5.75
C ALA A 104 0.70 11.19 6.17
N LEU A 105 2.03 11.10 6.25
CA LEU A 105 2.72 9.91 6.76
C LEU A 105 2.42 9.66 8.25
N ALA A 106 2.38 10.71 9.07
CA ALA A 106 2.04 10.57 10.48
C ALA A 106 0.57 10.12 10.68
N GLU A 107 -0.34 10.62 9.86
CA GLU A 107 -1.75 10.19 9.83
C GLU A 107 -1.88 8.72 9.41
N ALA A 108 -1.22 8.33 8.32
CA ALA A 108 -1.18 6.94 7.86
C ALA A 108 -0.62 6.00 8.95
N ALA A 109 0.45 6.41 9.63
CA ALA A 109 1.03 5.62 10.73
C ALA A 109 0.05 5.43 11.90
N ARG A 110 -0.68 6.48 12.28
CA ARG A 110 -1.73 6.36 13.32
C ARG A 110 -2.85 5.44 12.87
N SER A 111 -3.37 5.63 11.64
CA SER A 111 -4.44 4.78 11.11
C SER A 111 -4.03 3.31 11.09
N ARG A 112 -2.79 3.01 10.68
CA ARG A 112 -2.25 1.64 10.71
C ARG A 112 -2.37 1.01 12.09
N VAL A 113 -1.95 1.72 13.15
CA VAL A 113 -1.96 1.20 14.53
C VAL A 113 -3.39 0.87 15.00
N GLU A 114 -4.38 1.66 14.57
CA GLU A 114 -5.79 1.44 14.88
C GLU A 114 -6.36 0.20 14.16
N HIS A 115 -5.82 -0.14 12.99
CA HIS A 115 -6.24 -1.30 12.20
C HIS A 115 -5.51 -2.60 12.54
N LEU A 116 -4.41 -2.55 13.31
CA LEU A 116 -3.68 -3.74 13.72
C LEU A 116 -4.52 -4.65 14.62
N ARG A 117 -4.61 -5.93 14.27
CA ARG A 117 -5.33 -6.97 15.01
C ARG A 117 -4.37 -7.86 15.78
N GLY A 118 -4.77 -8.29 16.98
CA GLY A 118 -4.01 -9.25 17.77
C GLY A 118 -4.21 -10.69 17.30
N CYS A 119 -3.18 -11.51 17.47
CA CYS A 119 -3.25 -12.96 17.30
C CYS A 119 -3.23 -13.64 18.68
N ASP A 120 -4.25 -14.43 19.01
CA ASP A 120 -4.38 -15.11 20.30
C ASP A 120 -3.37 -16.25 20.51
N ARG A 121 -2.57 -16.57 19.49
CA ARG A 121 -1.60 -17.68 19.50
C ARG A 121 -0.17 -17.23 19.76
N CYS A 122 0.23 -16.10 19.17
CA CYS A 122 1.59 -15.58 19.29
C CYS A 122 1.66 -14.22 19.99
N ASP A 123 0.52 -13.66 20.42
CA ASP A 123 0.39 -12.37 21.10
C ASP A 123 0.94 -11.16 20.31
N GLU A 124 1.26 -11.36 19.03
CA GLU A 124 1.70 -10.31 18.12
C GLU A 124 0.53 -9.61 17.43
N ARG A 125 0.81 -8.42 16.86
CA ARG A 125 -0.17 -7.60 16.15
C ARG A 125 0.15 -7.51 14.67
N PHE A 126 -0.85 -7.75 13.83
CA PHE A 126 -0.71 -7.84 12.39
C PHE A 126 -1.69 -6.92 11.66
N VAL A 127 -1.33 -6.53 10.44
CA VAL A 127 -2.28 -5.86 9.55
C VAL A 127 -3.37 -6.84 9.10
N PRO A 128 -4.57 -6.38 8.73
CA PRO A 128 -5.70 -7.25 8.39
C PRO A 128 -5.36 -8.29 7.32
N GLY A 129 -4.59 -7.94 6.31
CA GLY A 129 -4.13 -8.85 5.26
C GLY A 129 -3.27 -10.02 5.75
N GLN A 130 -2.64 -9.90 6.90
CA GLN A 130 -1.83 -10.97 7.51
C GLN A 130 -2.65 -11.87 8.45
N MET A 131 -3.93 -11.59 8.62
CA MET A 131 -4.84 -12.36 9.47
C MET A 131 -5.60 -13.40 8.65
N PHE A 132 -5.58 -14.66 9.11
CA PHE A 132 -6.37 -15.74 8.52
C PHE A 132 -7.85 -15.66 8.96
N GLY A 133 -8.08 -15.21 10.20
CA GLY A 133 -9.40 -15.02 10.80
C GLY A 133 -9.44 -13.83 11.73
N ALA A 134 -10.47 -13.76 12.59
CA ALA A 134 -10.63 -12.61 13.50
C ALA A 134 -9.49 -12.48 14.53
N ALA A 135 -8.93 -13.62 14.99
CA ALA A 135 -7.99 -13.67 16.10
C ALA A 135 -6.75 -14.57 15.85
N CYS A 136 -6.50 -14.97 14.60
CA CYS A 136 -5.34 -15.80 14.25
C CYS A 136 -4.66 -15.29 12.97
N CYS A 137 -3.33 -15.17 13.01
CA CYS A 137 -2.52 -14.79 11.86
C CYS A 137 -2.28 -15.97 10.90
N HIS A 138 -1.98 -15.68 9.64
CA HIS A 138 -1.70 -16.70 8.62
C HIS A 138 -0.57 -17.66 9.02
N SER A 139 0.51 -17.17 9.62
CA SER A 139 1.64 -18.02 10.02
C SER A 139 1.27 -19.03 11.11
N CYS A 140 0.43 -18.65 12.08
CA CYS A 140 -0.06 -19.57 13.11
C CYS A 140 -1.05 -20.57 12.51
N ALA A 141 -1.97 -20.12 11.66
CA ALA A 141 -2.93 -21.01 10.99
C ALA A 141 -2.23 -22.09 10.14
N VAL A 142 -1.18 -21.73 9.39
CA VAL A 142 -0.43 -22.70 8.58
C VAL A 142 0.31 -23.72 9.44
N ARG A 143 0.86 -23.31 10.60
CA ARG A 143 1.57 -24.22 11.50
C ARG A 143 0.65 -25.16 12.26
N ASP A 144 -0.48 -24.65 12.73
CA ASP A 144 -1.33 -25.33 13.72
C ASP A 144 -2.58 -25.97 13.06
N GLY A 145 -2.80 -25.73 11.76
CA GLY A 145 -3.94 -26.22 10.99
C GLY A 145 -5.26 -25.50 11.33
N ASP A 146 -6.38 -26.24 11.31
CA ASP A 146 -7.74 -25.72 11.55
C ASP A 146 -8.00 -25.22 12.98
N ALA A 147 -7.00 -25.22 13.87
CA ALA A 147 -7.10 -24.75 15.25
C ALA A 147 -7.32 -23.23 15.40
N CYS A 148 -7.45 -22.51 14.28
CA CYS A 148 -7.68 -21.07 14.19
C CYS A 148 -9.12 -20.69 13.78
N GLY A 149 -10.04 -21.68 13.69
CA GLY A 149 -11.46 -21.50 13.38
C GLY A 149 -12.38 -21.52 14.60
#